data_AF-A0A852FBD8-F1
#
_entry.id   AF-A0A852FBD8-F1
#
_cell.length_a   1.000
_cell.length_b   1.000
_cell.length_c   1.000
_cell.angle_alpha   90.00
_cell.angle_beta   90.00
_cell.angle_gamma   90.00
#
_symmetry.space_group_name_H-M   'P 1'
#
loop_
_entity.id
_entity.type
_entity.pdbx_description
1 polymer ?
#
loop_
_entity_poly.entity_id
_entity_poly.type
_entity_poly.pdbx_seq_one_letter_code
_entity_poly.pdbx_strand_id
1 'polypeptide(L)'
;NWCCPPGRRLQSSKLGPTPPRLLTEKEFLLQGEVETRKALAELRSFCQSPEFSAWTTVSRIQSPKRFADFVGGASHVTPNEVSAHEREFGLESLAIDEQLFEEEDDDYDDEEEENISDFSSG
;
A
#
# COMPACT_ATOMS: atom_id res chain seq x y z
N ASN A 1 6.25 60.52 -30.41
CA ASN A 1 5.74 59.26 -30.99
C ASN A 1 6.66 58.10 -30.67
N TRP A 2 6.40 57.36 -29.59
CA TRP A 2 6.96 56.02 -29.43
C TRP A 2 5.96 55.02 -30.03
N CYS A 3 6.37 54.34 -31.10
CA CYS A 3 5.62 53.26 -31.71
C CYS A 3 5.97 51.96 -30.98
N CYS A 4 4.98 51.28 -30.40
CA CYS A 4 5.19 49.96 -29.77
C CYS A 4 5.29 48.87 -30.85
N PRO A 5 6.30 47.98 -30.83
CA PRO A 5 6.42 46.90 -31.81
C PRO A 5 5.41 45.77 -31.55
N PRO A 6 5.01 45.01 -32.60
CA PRO A 6 4.13 43.88 -32.46
C PRO A 6 4.93 42.67 -31.97
N GLY A 7 4.47 42.03 -30.91
CA GLY A 7 5.09 40.80 -30.42
C GLY A 7 4.59 40.39 -29.06
N ARG A 8 3.30 40.00 -28.95
CA ARG A 8 2.91 39.14 -27.83
C ARG A 8 3.44 37.74 -28.15
N ARG A 9 4.58 37.39 -27.57
CA ARG A 9 4.97 35.99 -27.40
C ARG A 9 3.90 35.34 -26.53
N LEU A 10 3.20 34.35 -27.08
CA LEU A 10 2.41 33.41 -26.30
C LEU A 10 3.40 32.71 -25.36
N GLN A 11 3.40 33.09 -24.09
CA GLN A 11 4.05 32.28 -23.07
C GLN A 11 3.27 30.96 -23.03
N SER A 12 3.93 29.88 -23.47
CA SER A 12 3.38 28.54 -23.42
C SER A 12 2.94 28.26 -21.99
N SER A 13 1.63 28.18 -21.80
CA SER A 13 1.03 27.74 -20.54
C SER A 13 0.85 26.23 -20.63
N LYS A 14 1.15 25.55 -19.52
CA LYS A 14 0.96 24.11 -19.25
C LYS A 14 2.17 23.23 -19.52
N LEU A 15 3.08 23.22 -18.55
CA LEU A 15 3.55 21.94 -18.02
C LEU A 15 3.05 21.92 -16.57
N GLY A 16 1.94 21.22 -16.33
CA GLY A 16 1.53 20.92 -14.95
C GLY A 16 2.64 20.14 -14.25
N PRO A 17 2.64 20.06 -12.91
CA PRO A 17 3.62 19.26 -12.20
C PRO A 17 3.60 17.83 -12.76
N THR A 18 4.79 17.29 -13.03
CA THR A 18 4.93 15.90 -13.44
C THR A 18 4.32 15.00 -12.38
N PRO A 19 3.58 13.93 -12.76
CA PRO A 19 3.05 12.99 -11.81
C PRO A 19 4.18 12.46 -10.89
N PRO A 20 3.94 12.37 -9.57
CA PRO A 20 4.93 11.83 -8.66
C PRO A 20 5.25 10.37 -9.00
N ARG A 21 6.52 9.97 -8.83
CA ARG A 21 6.95 8.58 -8.99
C ARG A 21 6.24 7.70 -7.97
N LEU A 22 5.86 6.49 -8.36
CA LEU A 22 5.36 5.47 -7.45
C LEU A 22 6.46 5.00 -6.49
N LEU A 23 6.05 4.64 -5.28
CA LEU A 23 6.95 4.05 -4.29
C LEU A 23 7.34 2.62 -4.69
N THR A 24 8.58 2.26 -4.39
CA THR A 24 8.99 0.86 -4.34
C THR A 24 8.32 0.18 -3.14
N GLU A 25 8.21 -1.14 -3.16
CA GLU A 25 7.63 -1.91 -2.06
C GLU A 25 8.30 -1.59 -0.71
N LYS A 26 9.63 -1.54 -0.69
CA LYS A 26 10.40 -1.19 0.50
C LYS A 26 10.10 0.22 1.02
N GLU A 27 9.96 1.19 0.12
CA GLU A 27 9.58 2.56 0.49
C GLU A 27 8.17 2.61 1.08
N PHE A 28 7.24 1.87 0.49
CA PHE A 28 5.87 1.77 0.96
C PHE A 28 5.80 1.17 2.38
N LEU A 29 6.48 0.05 2.60
CA LEU A 29 6.52 -0.62 3.91
C LEU A 29 7.12 0.30 4.99
N LEU A 30 8.26 0.94 4.68
CA LEU A 30 8.91 1.86 5.61
C LEU A 30 8.00 3.05 5.95
N GLN A 31 7.33 3.62 4.94
CA GLN A 31 6.40 4.72 5.16
C GLN A 31 5.22 4.29 6.02
N GLY A 32 4.67 3.09 5.78
CA GLY A 32 3.64 2.51 6.63
C GLY A 32 4.09 2.44 8.09
N GLU A 33 5.27 1.89 8.35
CA GLU A 33 5.79 1.79 9.72
C GLU A 33 5.99 3.17 10.37
N VAL A 34 6.56 4.13 9.63
CA VAL A 34 6.83 5.47 10.15
C VAL A 34 5.55 6.24 10.46
N GLU A 35 4.58 6.23 9.54
CA GLU A 35 3.32 6.95 9.72
C GLU A 35 2.44 6.29 10.78
N THR A 36 2.37 4.95 10.85
CA THR A 36 1.65 4.24 11.92
C THR A 36 2.23 4.60 13.29
N ARG A 37 3.56 4.59 13.43
CA ARG A 37 4.22 4.95 14.70
C ARG A 37 3.91 6.39 15.10
N LYS A 38 3.98 7.32 14.16
CA LYS A 38 3.69 8.74 14.37
C LYS A 38 2.22 8.95 14.77
N ALA A 39 1.29 8.38 14.01
CA ALA A 39 -0.14 8.50 14.27
C ALA A 39 -0.53 7.92 15.65
N LEU A 40 0.06 6.80 16.05
CA LEU A 40 -0.18 6.23 17.39
C LEU A 40 0.36 7.12 18.51
N ALA A 41 1.52 7.76 18.31
CA ALA A 41 2.07 8.71 19.29
C ALA A 41 1.18 9.95 19.41
N GLU A 42 0.73 10.51 18.28
CA GLU A 42 -0.21 11.63 18.25
C GLU A 42 -1.54 11.28 18.91
N LEU A 43 -2.08 10.08 18.63
CA LEU A 43 -3.29 9.58 19.27
C LEU A 43 -3.15 9.50 20.80
N ARG A 44 -2.03 8.98 21.31
CA ARG A 44 -1.76 8.94 22.76
C ARG A 44 -1.71 10.34 23.35
N SER A 45 -1.01 11.27 22.69
CA SER A 45 -0.92 12.67 23.13
C SER A 45 -2.31 13.32 23.16
N PHE A 46 -3.15 13.06 22.16
CA PHE A 46 -4.52 13.56 22.13
C PHE A 46 -5.35 12.99 23.28
N CYS A 47 -5.26 11.68 23.57
CA CYS A 47 -5.96 11.07 24.69
C CYS A 47 -5.56 11.62 26.06
N GLN A 48 -4.38 12.25 26.18
CA GLN A 48 -3.90 12.90 27.39
C GLN A 48 -4.25 14.39 27.44
N SER A 49 -4.83 14.95 26.37
CA SER A 49 -5.20 16.36 26.29
C SER A 49 -6.51 16.66 27.04
N PRO A 50 -6.71 17.90 27.50
CA PRO A 50 -7.95 18.31 28.15
C PRO A 50 -9.17 18.32 27.19
N GLU A 51 -8.94 18.26 25.88
CA GLU A 51 -10.00 18.23 24.86
C GLU A 51 -10.58 16.82 24.67
N PHE A 52 -9.90 15.79 25.20
CA PHE A 52 -10.33 14.41 25.08
C PHE A 52 -11.45 14.05 26.07
N SER A 53 -12.58 13.58 25.53
CA SER A 53 -13.71 13.11 26.34
C SER A 53 -13.49 11.69 26.87
N ALA A 54 -12.67 11.57 27.91
CA ALA A 54 -12.28 10.27 28.48
C ALA A 54 -13.47 9.39 28.87
N TRP A 55 -14.45 9.92 29.62
CA TRP A 55 -15.60 9.14 30.10
C TRP A 55 -16.51 8.65 28.98
N THR A 56 -16.72 9.47 27.94
CA THR A 56 -17.49 9.06 26.76
C THR A 56 -16.80 7.90 26.06
N THR A 57 -15.48 7.99 25.84
CA THR A 57 -14.72 6.91 25.21
C THR A 57 -14.74 5.63 26.05
N VAL A 58 -14.48 5.73 27.36
CA VAL A 58 -14.45 4.60 28.29
C VAL A 58 -15.79 3.84 28.32
N SER A 59 -16.92 4.53 28.17
CA SER A 59 -18.24 3.89 28.12
C SER A 59 -18.52 3.06 26.84
N ARG A 60 -17.74 3.26 25.76
CA ARG A 60 -17.99 2.65 24.45
C ARG A 60 -17.02 1.53 24.09
N ILE A 61 -15.84 1.54 24.69
CA ILE A 61 -14.77 0.59 24.38
C ILE A 61 -14.94 -0.73 25.13
N GLN A 62 -14.50 -1.83 24.50
CA GLN A 62 -14.63 -3.17 25.06
C GLN A 62 -13.78 -3.38 26.31
N SER A 63 -12.57 -2.82 26.35
CA SER A 63 -11.63 -3.00 27.47
C SER A 63 -11.02 -1.65 27.89
N PRO A 64 -11.61 -0.98 28.89
CA PRO A 64 -11.07 0.26 29.45
C PRO A 64 -9.65 0.12 29.97
N LYS A 65 -9.31 -1.05 30.54
CA LYS A 65 -7.95 -1.32 31.03
C LYS A 65 -6.92 -1.35 29.89
N ARG A 66 -7.17 -2.10 28.82
CA ARG A 66 -6.26 -2.15 27.67
C ARG A 66 -6.07 -0.76 27.05
N PHE A 67 -7.14 0.03 26.99
CA PHE A 67 -7.06 1.41 26.53
C PHE A 67 -6.18 2.29 27.44
N ALA A 68 -6.35 2.20 28.76
CA ALA A 68 -5.51 2.95 29.70
C ALA A 68 -4.03 2.55 29.60
N ASP A 69 -3.73 1.25 29.48
CA ASP A 69 -2.36 0.76 29.28
C ASP A 69 -1.75 1.30 27.98
N PHE A 70 -2.53 1.30 26.88
CA PHE A 70 -2.11 1.88 25.60
C PHE A 70 -1.79 3.38 25.69
N VAL A 71 -2.68 4.17 26.33
CA VAL A 71 -2.47 5.61 26.55
C VAL A 71 -1.26 5.86 27.46
N GLY A 72 -1.00 4.95 28.40
CA GLY A 72 0.19 4.93 29.25
C GLY A 72 1.49 4.51 28.56
N GLY A 73 1.43 4.13 27.28
CA GLY A 73 2.60 3.83 26.45
C GLY A 73 2.83 2.34 26.16
N ALA A 74 2.00 1.44 26.69
CA ALA A 74 2.07 0.02 26.35
C ALA A 74 1.77 -0.22 24.86
N SER A 75 2.20 -1.37 24.34
CA SER A 75 1.93 -1.77 22.95
C SER A 75 0.43 -1.74 22.64
N HIS A 76 0.09 -1.27 21.44
CA HIS A 76 -1.28 -1.27 20.93
C HIS A 76 -1.76 -2.67 20.50
N VAL A 77 -0.82 -3.58 20.26
CA VAL A 77 -1.08 -4.99 19.92
C VAL A 77 -0.54 -5.87 21.04
N THR A 78 -1.34 -6.83 21.46
CA THR A 78 -0.98 -7.83 22.46
C THR A 78 -0.14 -8.96 21.85
N PRO A 79 0.69 -9.65 22.64
CA PRO A 79 1.44 -10.81 22.15
C PRO A 79 0.56 -11.90 21.55
N ASN A 80 -0.65 -12.08 22.11
CA ASN A 80 -1.62 -13.04 21.59
C ASN A 80 -2.14 -12.65 20.20
N GLU A 81 -2.40 -11.36 19.95
CA GLU A 81 -2.81 -10.87 18.63
C GLU A 81 -1.68 -11.04 17.60
N VAL A 82 -0.42 -10.79 17.99
CA VAL A 82 0.75 -11.05 17.12
C VAL A 82 0.88 -12.54 16.79
N SER A 83 0.80 -13.42 17.80
CA SER A 83 0.86 -14.87 17.59
C SER A 83 -0.33 -15.41 16.79
N ALA A 84 -1.51 -14.79 16.89
CA ALA A 84 -2.65 -15.13 16.05
C ALA A 84 -2.34 -14.81 14.58
N HIS A 85 -1.85 -13.61 14.31
CA HIS A 85 -1.48 -13.16 12.97
C HIS A 85 -0.36 -14.01 12.35
N GLU A 86 0.70 -14.30 13.10
CA GLU A 86 1.80 -15.15 12.61
C GLU A 86 1.36 -16.55 12.22
N ARG A 87 0.35 -17.11 12.89
CA ARG A 87 -0.19 -18.44 12.53
C ARG A 87 -1.04 -18.41 11.27
N GLU A 88 -1.79 -17.34 11.06
CA GLU A 88 -2.70 -17.21 9.92
C GLU A 88 -1.99 -16.70 8.65
N PHE A 89 -0.98 -15.83 8.82
CA PHE A 89 -0.33 -15.10 7.72
C PHE A 89 1.20 -15.17 7.77
N GLY A 90 1.79 -15.94 8.69
CA GLY A 90 3.24 -16.08 8.77
C GLY A 90 3.84 -16.93 7.66
N LEU A 91 5.16 -17.08 7.70
CA LEU A 91 5.96 -17.79 6.71
C LEU A 91 5.47 -19.22 6.43
N GLU A 92 4.88 -19.88 7.44
CA GLU A 92 4.26 -21.20 7.33
C GLU A 92 3.04 -21.21 6.39
N SER A 93 2.27 -20.11 6.33
CA SER A 93 1.13 -19.99 5.43
C SER A 93 1.54 -19.74 3.96
N LEU A 94 2.69 -19.13 3.72
CA LEU A 94 3.18 -18.83 2.35
C LEU A 94 3.82 -20.06 1.69
N ALA A 95 4.45 -20.94 2.48
CA ALA A 95 5.06 -22.16 1.98
C ALA A 95 4.04 -23.16 1.38
N ILE A 96 2.77 -23.06 1.75
CA ILE A 96 1.67 -23.88 1.19
C ILE A 96 1.24 -23.36 -0.18
N ASP A 97 1.31 -22.05 -0.41
CA ASP A 97 0.87 -21.43 -1.68
C ASP A 97 1.89 -21.68 -2.80
N GLU A 98 3.20 -21.70 -2.49
CA GLU A 98 4.26 -21.95 -3.48
C GLU A 98 4.20 -23.39 -4.07
N GLN A 99 3.79 -24.39 -3.28
CA GLN A 99 3.60 -25.77 -3.76
C GLN A 99 2.38 -25.96 -4.68
N LEU A 100 1.46 -24.99 -4.74
CA LEU A 100 0.26 -25.07 -5.58
C LEU A 100 0.53 -24.62 -7.03
N PHE A 101 1.61 -23.89 -7.28
CA PHE A 101 1.95 -23.33 -8.60
C PHE A 101 3.06 -24.12 -9.34
N GLU A 102 3.59 -25.20 -8.76
CA GLU A 102 4.69 -25.98 -9.35
C GLU A 102 4.24 -27.18 -10.23
N GLU A 103 2.95 -27.45 -10.40
CA GLU A 103 2.46 -28.58 -11.23
C GLU A 103 1.57 -28.13 -12.41
N GLU A 104 2.14 -27.49 -13.44
CA GLU A 104 1.58 -27.50 -14.81
C GLU A 104 2.67 -27.15 -15.86
N ASP A 105 3.70 -28.00 -15.98
CA ASP A 105 4.65 -28.00 -17.11
C ASP A 105 4.59 -29.41 -17.75
N ASP A 106 3.49 -29.74 -18.43
CA ASP A 106 3.39 -30.94 -19.27
C ASP A 106 3.38 -30.53 -20.76
N ASP A 107 4.58 -30.64 -21.34
CA ASP A 107 4.94 -31.03 -22.70
C ASP A 107 4.41 -30.27 -23.94
N TYR A 108 5.38 -29.65 -24.64
CA TYR A 108 5.32 -29.25 -26.04
C TYR A 108 5.22 -30.48 -26.95
N ASP A 109 4.22 -30.52 -27.85
CA ASP A 109 4.28 -31.32 -29.08
C ASP A 109 4.36 -30.38 -30.28
N ASP A 110 5.53 -30.41 -30.91
CA ASP A 110 5.94 -29.65 -32.08
C ASP A 110 5.64 -30.53 -33.32
N GLU A 111 4.54 -30.27 -34.03
CA GLU A 111 4.29 -30.85 -35.36
C GLU A 111 4.26 -29.73 -36.42
N GLU A 112 5.45 -29.36 -36.89
CA GLU A 112 5.68 -28.72 -38.19
C GLU A 112 5.61 -29.79 -39.29
N GLU A 113 4.67 -29.68 -40.24
CA GLU A 113 5.04 -29.85 -41.65
C GLU A 113 4.05 -29.17 -42.62
N GLU A 114 4.65 -28.58 -43.64
CA GLU A 114 4.11 -27.68 -44.63
C GLU A 114 3.03 -28.27 -45.56
N ASN A 115 2.11 -27.42 -46.01
CA ASN A 115 1.80 -27.40 -47.44
C ASN A 115 1.45 -25.98 -47.92
N ILE A 116 2.47 -25.29 -48.45
CA ILE A 116 2.30 -24.23 -49.43
C ILE A 116 1.79 -24.88 -50.73
N SER A 117 0.56 -24.55 -51.12
CA SER A 117 0.17 -24.56 -52.52
C SER A 117 -0.61 -23.28 -52.86
N ASP A 118 0.15 -22.26 -53.22
CA ASP A 118 -0.25 -21.16 -54.10
C ASP A 118 -0.81 -21.70 -55.43
N PHE A 119 -1.93 -21.17 -55.92
CA PHE A 119 -1.98 -20.47 -57.22
C PHE A 119 -3.38 -19.94 -57.57
N SER A 120 -3.44 -18.60 -57.69
CA SER A 120 -4.23 -17.74 -58.59
C SER A 120 -5.41 -18.28 -59.43
N SER A 121 -6.49 -17.50 -59.35
CA SER A 121 -7.32 -16.94 -60.45
C SER A 121 -7.58 -17.75 -61.72
N GLY A 122 -8.87 -17.99 -61.98
CA GLY A 122 -9.47 -18.26 -63.28
C GLY A 122 -10.95 -17.88 -63.27
#